data_AF-A0A2R7K2F9-F1
#
_entry.id   AF-A0A2R7K2F9-F1
#
_cell.length_a   1.000
_cell.length_b   1.000
_cell.length_c   1.000
_cell.angle_alpha   90.00
_cell.angle_beta   90.00
_cell.angle_gamma   90.00
#
_symmetry.space_group_name_H-M   'P 1'
#
loop_
_entity.id
_entity.type
_entity.pdbx_description
1 polymer ?
#
loop_
_entity_poly.entity_id
_entity_poly.type
_entity_poly.pdbx_seq_one_letter_code
_entity_poly.pdbx_strand_id
1 'polypeptide(L)'
;LDKKAVKGQWTQKVYQVDDSPRYEGSSTWVHVDGKDYWANIADAPLPRREQTIRNDYNVLKRRNIHEITATGWNHEQDNEKLIRDDSGKDVLLAQEKGMDVYTKVPDIKCIAGQKWWVANNALWKNVRDKWQTLFDRHKDLNLEAKVDRKALYSLLFDLKPTATKAESDAIIDKFVK
;
A
#
# COMPACT_ATOMS: atom_id res chain seq x y z
N LEU A 1 -5.26 11.82 11.74
CA LEU A 1 -4.45 11.90 12.98
C LEU A 1 -4.34 13.36 13.42
N ASP A 2 -4.27 13.63 14.72
CA ASP A 2 -4.03 15.00 15.21
C ASP A 2 -2.69 15.53 14.67
N LYS A 3 -2.69 16.75 14.11
CA LYS A 3 -1.51 17.32 13.44
C LYS A 3 -0.33 17.51 14.38
N LYS A 4 -0.56 17.79 15.67
CA LYS A 4 0.52 17.95 16.65
C LYS A 4 1.10 16.60 17.02
N ALA A 5 0.25 15.57 17.18
CA ALA A 5 0.68 14.22 17.53
C ALA A 5 1.59 13.56 16.47
N VAL A 6 1.45 13.93 15.20
CA VAL A 6 2.25 13.36 14.09
C VAL A 6 3.36 14.28 13.57
N LYS A 7 3.54 15.45 14.18
CA LYS A 7 4.55 16.41 13.72
C LYS A 7 5.95 15.80 13.83
N GLY A 8 6.71 15.81 12.74
CA GLY A 8 8.07 15.26 12.68
C GLY A 8 8.15 13.74 12.49
N GLN A 9 7.00 13.07 12.39
CA GLN A 9 6.96 11.65 12.06
C GLN A 9 7.13 11.42 10.55
N TRP A 10 7.61 10.23 10.21
CA TRP A 10 7.67 9.71 8.86
C TRP A 10 6.48 8.78 8.61
N THR A 11 5.97 8.80 7.38
CA THR A 11 4.81 8.01 6.97
C THR A 11 5.22 6.94 5.96
N GLN A 12 4.77 5.70 6.20
CA GLN A 12 4.70 4.67 5.19
C GLN A 12 3.31 4.69 4.55
N LYS A 13 3.24 4.87 3.23
CA LYS A 13 2.01 4.68 2.46
C LYS A 13 2.19 3.49 1.54
N VAL A 14 1.28 2.52 1.66
CA VAL A 14 1.30 1.31 0.83
C VAL A 14 0.10 1.35 -0.09
N TYR A 15 0.38 1.16 -1.38
CA TYR A 15 -0.61 1.18 -2.45
C TYR A 15 -0.74 -0.20 -3.08
N GLN A 16 -1.84 -0.40 -3.80
CA GLN A 16 -2.01 -1.52 -4.71
C GLN A 16 -1.28 -1.23 -6.03
N VAL A 17 -1.26 -2.22 -6.94
CA VAL A 17 -0.67 -2.08 -8.28
C VAL A 17 -1.42 -1.09 -9.18
N ASP A 18 -2.57 -0.59 -8.75
CA ASP A 18 -3.40 0.42 -9.43
C ASP A 18 -3.34 1.80 -8.75
N ASP A 19 -2.34 2.01 -7.88
CA ASP A 19 -2.14 3.19 -7.04
C ASP A 19 -3.30 3.49 -6.06
N SER A 20 -4.29 2.59 -5.91
CA SER A 20 -5.29 2.72 -4.84
C SER A 20 -4.62 2.53 -3.48
N PRO A 21 -5.10 3.21 -2.41
CA PRO A 21 -4.52 3.05 -1.09
C PRO A 21 -4.78 1.62 -0.57
N ARG A 22 -3.84 1.10 0.22
CA ARG A 22 -3.97 -0.20 0.87
C ARG A 22 -3.92 -0.08 2.39
N TYR A 23 -2.86 0.52 2.91
CA TYR A 23 -2.73 0.90 4.32
C TYR A 23 -1.66 1.98 4.44
N GLU A 24 -1.69 2.71 5.55
CA GLU A 24 -0.65 3.67 5.89
C GLU A 24 -0.36 3.66 7.38
N GLY A 25 0.80 4.19 7.74
CA GLY A 25 1.22 4.28 9.12
C GLY A 25 2.23 5.40 9.30
N SER A 26 2.27 5.98 10.49
CA SER A 26 3.15 7.09 10.85
C SER A 26 3.87 6.80 12.16
N SER A 27 5.16 7.12 12.24
CA SER A 27 5.98 6.96 13.45
C SER A 27 7.26 7.80 13.38
N THR A 28 7.98 7.89 14.49
CA THR A 28 9.31 8.49 14.57
C THR A 28 10.40 7.49 14.23
N TRP A 29 11.56 7.98 13.77
CA TRP A 29 12.78 7.18 13.76
C TRP A 29 13.35 7.07 15.16
N VAL A 30 13.96 5.93 15.44
CA VAL A 30 14.73 5.65 16.66
C VAL A 30 16.17 5.50 16.25
N HIS A 31 17.04 6.21 16.98
CA HIS A 31 18.48 6.24 16.78
C HIS A 31 19.15 5.84 18.11
N VAL A 32 19.60 4.60 18.21
CA VAL A 32 20.14 4.05 19.48
C VAL A 32 21.19 2.98 19.19
N ASP A 33 22.31 3.01 19.91
CA ASP A 33 23.41 2.02 19.82
C ASP A 33 23.88 1.74 18.38
N GLY A 34 23.92 2.78 17.54
CA GLY A 34 24.33 2.69 16.14
C GLY A 34 23.27 2.07 15.21
N LYS A 35 22.03 1.90 15.66
CA LYS A 35 20.90 1.44 14.86
C LYS A 35 19.93 2.58 14.57
N ASP A 36 19.49 2.63 13.32
CA ASP A 36 18.50 3.58 12.82
C ASP A 36 17.29 2.80 12.31
N TYR A 37 16.18 2.87 13.04
CA TYR A 37 14.95 2.17 12.63
C TYR A 37 13.68 2.98 12.83
N TRP A 38 12.71 2.74 11.97
CA TRP A 38 11.36 3.27 12.06
C TRP A 38 10.40 2.13 12.30
N ALA A 39 9.51 2.25 13.28
CA ALA A 39 8.56 1.19 13.60
C ALA A 39 7.15 1.74 13.78
N ASN A 40 6.16 1.09 13.18
CA ASN A 40 4.76 1.46 13.34
C ASN A 40 3.88 0.21 13.46
N ILE A 41 2.63 0.44 13.90
CA ILE A 41 1.55 -0.54 13.76
C ILE A 41 0.50 0.07 12.82
N ALA A 42 0.01 -0.74 11.88
CA ALA A 42 -1.09 -0.36 10.99
C ALA A 42 -1.95 -1.58 10.67
N ASP A 43 -3.27 -1.37 10.67
CA ASP A 43 -4.20 -2.35 10.14
C ASP A 43 -4.15 -2.34 8.61
N ALA A 44 -4.23 -3.53 8.02
CA ALA A 44 -4.16 -3.73 6.59
C ALA A 44 -5.20 -4.76 6.12
N PRO A 45 -5.72 -4.61 4.89
CA PRO A 45 -6.57 -5.63 4.28
C PRO A 45 -5.77 -6.91 4.00
N LEU A 46 -6.47 -8.03 3.94
CA LEU A 46 -5.87 -9.33 3.69
C LEU A 46 -5.00 -9.33 2.41
N PRO A 47 -3.82 -9.98 2.45
CA PRO A 47 -3.05 -10.29 1.25
C PRO A 47 -3.91 -11.02 0.22
N ARG A 48 -3.69 -10.76 -1.07
CA ARG A 48 -4.49 -11.38 -2.17
C ARG A 48 -4.54 -12.90 -2.09
N ARG A 49 -3.41 -13.53 -1.74
CA ARG A 49 -3.31 -14.99 -1.54
C ARG A 49 -4.33 -15.47 -0.51
N GLU A 50 -4.42 -14.77 0.62
CA GLU A 50 -5.25 -15.19 1.76
C GLU A 50 -6.74 -15.18 1.39
N GLN A 51 -7.18 -14.21 0.57
CA GLN A 51 -8.57 -14.11 0.12
C GLN A 51 -9.07 -15.37 -0.62
N THR A 52 -8.18 -16.18 -1.18
CA THR A 52 -8.55 -17.39 -1.94
C THR A 52 -8.37 -18.69 -1.16
N ILE A 53 -7.56 -18.70 -0.12
CA ILE A 53 -7.22 -19.93 0.64
C ILE A 53 -7.66 -19.91 2.09
N ARG A 54 -8.08 -18.75 2.61
CA ARG A 54 -8.41 -18.53 4.02
C ARG A 54 -9.68 -17.68 4.13
N ASN A 55 -10.49 -18.02 5.12
CA ASN A 55 -11.76 -17.34 5.42
C ASN A 55 -12.00 -17.17 6.93
N ASP A 56 -10.96 -17.35 7.74
CA ASP A 56 -11.03 -17.45 9.20
C ASP A 56 -10.50 -16.21 9.94
N TYR A 57 -10.17 -15.14 9.23
CA TYR A 57 -9.81 -13.83 9.79
C TYR A 57 -10.11 -12.71 8.80
N ASN A 58 -10.21 -11.46 9.28
CA ASN A 58 -10.65 -10.33 8.45
C ASN A 58 -9.76 -9.08 8.53
N VAL A 59 -8.84 -9.00 9.49
CA VAL A 59 -7.88 -7.88 9.62
C VAL A 59 -6.47 -8.42 9.78
N LEU A 60 -5.50 -7.78 9.12
CA LEU A 60 -4.08 -8.01 9.36
C LEU A 60 -3.50 -6.80 10.08
N LYS A 61 -3.19 -6.93 11.36
CA LYS A 61 -2.53 -5.86 12.11
C LYS A 61 -1.02 -6.05 11.99
N ARG A 62 -0.39 -5.16 11.25
CA ARG A 62 1.01 -5.26 10.85
C ARG A 62 1.85 -4.36 11.75
N ARG A 63 2.83 -4.94 12.44
CA ARG A 63 3.95 -4.18 12.97
C ARG A 63 5.05 -4.14 11.93
N ASN A 64 5.29 -2.97 11.35
CA ASN A 64 6.38 -2.78 10.39
C ASN A 64 7.58 -2.21 11.13
N ILE A 65 8.76 -2.72 10.82
CA ILE A 65 10.04 -2.18 11.28
C ILE A 65 10.91 -2.03 10.05
N HIS A 66 11.28 -0.81 9.73
CA HIS A 66 12.28 -0.51 8.70
C HIS A 66 13.58 -0.15 9.40
N GLU A 67 14.62 -0.97 9.21
CA GLU A 67 15.96 -0.71 9.75
C GLU A 67 16.91 -0.40 8.59
N ILE A 68 17.63 0.72 8.68
CA ILE A 68 18.69 1.04 7.72
C ILE A 68 19.94 0.25 8.09
N THR A 69 20.55 -0.39 7.09
CA THR A 69 21.75 -1.21 7.26
C THR A 69 22.86 -0.74 6.31
N ALA A 70 24.07 -1.25 6.51
CA ALA A 70 25.21 -0.91 5.65
C ALA A 70 25.01 -1.31 4.17
N THR A 71 24.08 -2.21 3.86
CA THR A 71 23.85 -2.74 2.51
C THR A 71 22.49 -2.35 1.92
N GLY A 72 21.69 -1.56 2.64
CA GLY A 72 20.36 -1.14 2.22
C GLY A 72 19.41 -0.98 3.41
N TRP A 73 18.27 -1.67 3.39
CA TRP A 73 17.36 -1.69 4.53
C TRP A 73 16.66 -3.05 4.69
N ASN A 74 16.27 -3.34 5.92
CA ASN A 74 15.45 -4.49 6.27
C ASN A 74 14.03 -4.02 6.56
N HIS A 75 13.03 -4.80 6.16
CA HIS A 75 11.64 -4.63 6.57
C HIS A 75 11.19 -5.87 7.31
N GLU A 76 11.17 -5.79 8.63
CA GLU A 76 10.57 -6.81 9.48
C GLU A 76 9.08 -6.55 9.66
N GLN A 77 8.31 -7.64 9.66
CA GLN A 77 6.86 -7.60 9.75
C GLN A 77 6.39 -8.60 10.80
N ASP A 78 5.93 -8.11 11.95
CA ASP A 78 5.22 -8.96 12.92
C ASP A 78 3.71 -8.78 12.65
N ASN A 79 3.12 -9.75 11.98
CA ASN A 79 1.72 -9.69 11.55
C ASN A 79 0.84 -10.47 12.53
N GLU A 80 -0.19 -9.81 13.05
CA GLU A 80 -1.29 -10.45 13.78
C GLU A 80 -2.47 -10.66 12.82
N LYS A 81 -2.90 -11.92 12.65
CA LYS A 81 -4.12 -12.28 11.92
C LYS A 81 -5.29 -12.20 12.92
N LEU A 82 -6.19 -11.25 12.72
CA LEU A 82 -7.25 -10.91 13.67
C LEU A 82 -8.63 -11.22 13.08
N ILE A 83 -9.48 -11.79 13.93
CA ILE A 83 -10.93 -11.83 13.74
C ILE A 83 -11.48 -10.60 14.47
N ARG A 84 -11.91 -9.59 13.72
CA ARG A 84 -12.53 -8.38 14.25
C ARG A 84 -14.05 -8.46 14.05
N ASP A 85 -14.82 -8.30 15.10
CA ASP A 85 -16.28 -8.20 14.99
C ASP A 85 -16.76 -6.77 14.71
N ASP A 86 -18.06 -6.59 14.48
CA ASP A 86 -18.67 -5.29 14.16
C ASP A 86 -18.58 -4.28 15.31
N SER A 87 -18.33 -4.74 16.55
CA SER A 87 -18.06 -3.86 17.70
C SER A 87 -16.60 -3.41 17.78
N GLY A 88 -15.74 -3.95 16.90
CA GLY A 88 -14.30 -3.69 16.87
C GLY A 88 -13.50 -4.59 17.83
N LYS A 89 -14.11 -5.62 18.41
CA LYS A 89 -13.39 -6.54 19.30
C LYS A 89 -12.53 -7.49 18.48
N ASP A 90 -11.26 -7.59 18.85
CA ASP A 90 -10.28 -8.45 18.21
C ASP A 90 -10.09 -9.77 18.95
N VAL A 91 -10.05 -10.86 18.17
CA VAL A 91 -9.53 -12.16 18.59
C VAL A 91 -8.29 -12.48 17.76
N LEU A 92 -7.16 -12.69 18.43
CA LEU A 92 -5.92 -13.13 17.78
C LEU A 92 -6.05 -14.58 17.35
N LEU A 93 -5.99 -14.81 16.04
CA LEU A 93 -6.01 -16.16 15.47
C LEU A 93 -4.60 -16.74 15.37
N ALA A 94 -3.68 -15.96 14.83
CA ALA A 94 -2.31 -16.41 14.56
C ALA A 94 -1.36 -15.21 14.42
N GLN A 95 -0.06 -15.50 14.58
CA GLN A 95 1.02 -14.55 14.32
C GLN A 95 1.91 -15.07 13.19
N GLU A 96 2.40 -14.16 12.35
CA GLU A 96 3.29 -14.45 11.23
C GLU A 96 4.47 -13.47 11.27
N LYS A 97 5.69 -13.99 11.11
CA LYS A 97 6.90 -13.19 10.98
C LYS A 97 7.30 -13.12 9.50
N GLY A 98 7.40 -11.90 8.98
CA GLY A 98 7.95 -11.59 7.67
C GLY A 98 9.27 -10.85 7.78
N MET A 99 10.15 -11.07 6.82
CA MET A 99 11.43 -10.39 6.70
C MET A 99 11.76 -10.18 5.23
N ASP A 100 11.83 -8.93 4.81
CA ASP A 100 12.27 -8.54 3.48
C ASP A 100 13.61 -7.80 3.59
N VAL A 101 14.58 -8.19 2.76
CA VAL A 101 15.89 -7.52 2.67
C VAL A 101 15.97 -6.78 1.35
N TYR A 102 16.22 -5.48 1.43
CA TYR A 102 16.33 -4.61 0.27
C TYR A 102 17.78 -4.21 0.08
N THR A 103 18.40 -4.74 -0.96
CA THR A 103 19.77 -4.42 -1.35
C THR A 103 19.77 -3.81 -2.73
N LYS A 104 20.54 -2.73 -2.90
CA LYS A 104 20.68 -2.09 -4.21
C LYS A 104 21.36 -3.05 -5.19
N VAL A 105 20.75 -3.24 -6.36
CA VAL A 105 21.32 -4.00 -7.46
C VAL A 105 21.74 -3.06 -8.60
N PRO A 106 22.63 -3.50 -9.52
CA PRO A 106 22.98 -2.72 -10.69
C PRO A 106 21.77 -2.42 -11.59
N ASP A 107 21.71 -1.20 -12.12
CA ASP A 107 20.59 -0.70 -12.94
C ASP A 107 20.29 -1.57 -14.17
N ILE A 108 21.29 -2.28 -14.69
CA ILE A 108 21.14 -3.22 -15.82
C ILE A 108 20.12 -4.33 -15.54
N LYS A 109 19.90 -4.70 -14.26
CA LYS A 109 18.87 -5.67 -13.88
C LYS A 109 17.44 -5.10 -13.97
N CYS A 110 17.30 -3.78 -14.08
CA CYS A 110 16.02 -3.07 -14.08
C CYS A 110 15.64 -2.50 -15.46
N ILE A 111 16.39 -2.79 -16.52
CA ILE A 111 16.17 -2.21 -17.87
C ILE A 111 14.75 -2.45 -18.39
N ALA A 112 14.16 -3.62 -18.15
CA ALA A 112 12.79 -3.90 -18.56
C ALA A 112 11.79 -2.92 -17.94
N GLY A 113 11.91 -2.68 -16.63
CA GLY A 113 11.08 -1.71 -15.91
C GLY A 113 11.32 -0.27 -16.37
N GLN A 114 12.58 0.12 -16.60
CA GLN A 114 12.91 1.44 -17.10
C GLN A 114 12.31 1.70 -18.49
N LYS A 115 12.45 0.75 -19.43
CA LYS A 115 11.84 0.84 -20.78
C LYS A 115 10.32 0.92 -20.70
N TRP A 116 9.70 0.11 -19.85
CA TRP A 116 8.26 0.16 -19.65
C TRP A 116 7.81 1.52 -19.08
N TRP A 117 8.54 2.05 -18.09
CA TRP A 117 8.21 3.33 -17.46
C TRP A 117 8.27 4.50 -18.44
N VAL A 118 9.26 4.54 -19.33
CA VAL A 118 9.35 5.57 -20.38
C VAL A 118 8.07 5.65 -21.22
N ALA A 119 7.48 4.50 -21.57
CA ALA A 119 6.25 4.48 -22.34
C ALA A 119 5.00 4.80 -21.51
N ASN A 120 4.96 4.42 -20.23
CA ASN A 120 3.72 4.38 -19.43
C ASN A 120 3.59 5.50 -18.38
N ASN A 121 4.65 6.23 -18.08
CA ASN A 121 4.65 7.19 -16.95
C ASN A 121 3.57 8.28 -17.06
N ALA A 122 3.21 8.72 -18.26
CA ALA A 122 2.20 9.75 -18.48
C ALA A 122 0.80 9.27 -18.05
N LEU A 123 0.42 8.04 -18.45
CA LEU A 123 -0.83 7.41 -18.02
C LEU A 123 -0.88 7.28 -16.49
N TRP A 124 0.18 6.75 -15.88
CA TRP A 124 0.21 6.55 -14.43
C TRP A 124 0.26 7.86 -13.64
N LYS A 125 0.77 8.95 -14.24
CA LYS A 125 0.61 10.28 -13.68
C LYS A 125 -0.86 10.67 -13.58
N ASN A 126 -1.65 10.44 -14.63
CA ASN A 126 -3.10 10.72 -14.62
C ASN A 126 -3.83 9.93 -13.52
N VAL A 127 -3.49 8.64 -13.37
CA VAL A 127 -4.02 7.78 -12.30
C VAL A 127 -3.71 8.35 -10.92
N ARG A 128 -2.44 8.72 -10.65
CA ARG A 128 -2.06 9.33 -9.36
C ARG A 128 -2.72 10.68 -9.12
N ASP A 129 -2.83 11.53 -10.14
CA ASP A 129 -3.49 12.83 -10.00
C ASP A 129 -4.97 12.67 -9.62
N LYS A 130 -5.64 11.63 -10.15
CA LYS A 130 -7.02 11.31 -9.75
C LYS A 130 -7.10 10.85 -8.31
N TRP A 131 -6.24 9.93 -7.88
CA TRP A 131 -6.19 9.51 -6.47
C TRP A 131 -5.92 10.68 -5.53
N GLN A 132 -4.99 11.58 -5.89
CA GLN A 132 -4.73 12.80 -5.13
C GLN A 132 -5.99 13.67 -5.00
N THR A 133 -6.72 13.87 -6.09
CA THR A 133 -8.00 14.60 -6.09
C THR A 133 -9.03 13.96 -5.14
N LEU A 134 -9.04 12.62 -5.02
CA LEU A 134 -9.92 11.91 -4.08
C LEU A 134 -9.46 12.10 -2.63
N PHE A 135 -8.16 12.02 -2.35
CA PHE A 135 -7.60 12.20 -1.01
C PHE A 135 -7.77 13.63 -0.47
N ASP A 136 -7.70 14.63 -1.35
CA ASP A 136 -7.86 16.04 -1.01
C ASP A 136 -9.32 16.40 -0.62
N ARG A 137 -10.27 15.47 -0.81
CA ARG A 137 -11.63 15.61 -0.26
C ARG A 137 -11.65 15.50 1.27
N HIS A 138 -10.60 14.92 1.87
CA HIS A 138 -10.50 14.67 3.32
C HIS A 138 -11.72 13.94 3.89
N LYS A 139 -12.18 12.91 3.17
CA LYS A 139 -13.31 12.04 3.54
C LYS A 139 -12.88 10.59 3.50
N ASP A 140 -13.68 9.74 4.14
CA ASP A 140 -13.54 8.30 4.03
C ASP A 140 -13.64 7.86 2.57
N LEU A 141 -12.76 6.96 2.16
CA LEU A 141 -12.73 6.40 0.82
C LEU A 141 -13.18 4.94 0.89
N ASN A 142 -14.31 4.66 0.24
CA ASN A 142 -14.83 3.31 0.10
C ASN A 142 -14.81 2.93 -1.38
N LEU A 143 -14.29 1.74 -1.68
CA LEU A 143 -14.16 1.24 -3.03
C LEU A 143 -15.04 0.01 -3.26
N GLU A 144 -15.60 -0.11 -4.46
CA GLU A 144 -16.16 -1.36 -4.95
C GLU A 144 -15.04 -2.39 -5.14
N ALA A 145 -15.30 -3.64 -4.76
CA ALA A 145 -14.32 -4.70 -4.97
C ALA A 145 -14.18 -5.03 -6.47
N LYS A 146 -15.29 -4.93 -7.22
CA LYS A 146 -15.38 -5.18 -8.66
C LYS A 146 -16.48 -4.33 -9.29
N VAL A 147 -16.27 -3.90 -10.53
CA VAL A 147 -17.28 -3.30 -11.41
C VAL A 147 -17.34 -4.14 -12.67
N ASP A 148 -18.54 -4.52 -13.13
CA ASP A 148 -18.73 -5.39 -14.30
C ASP A 148 -17.89 -6.68 -14.26
N ARG A 149 -17.76 -7.27 -13.06
CA ARG A 149 -16.94 -8.46 -12.75
C ARG A 149 -15.42 -8.28 -12.90
N LYS A 150 -14.93 -7.05 -13.16
CA LYS A 150 -13.50 -6.72 -13.25
C LYS A 150 -13.02 -5.95 -12.01
N ALA A 151 -11.77 -6.19 -11.61
CA ALA A 151 -11.10 -5.40 -10.58
C ALA A 151 -10.48 -4.13 -11.18
N LEU A 152 -10.27 -3.11 -10.35
CA LEU A 152 -9.76 -1.80 -10.80
C LEU A 152 -8.44 -1.91 -11.58
N TYR A 153 -7.44 -2.58 -11.00
CA TYR A 153 -6.16 -2.77 -11.69
C TYR A 153 -6.31 -3.34 -13.10
N SER A 154 -7.18 -4.35 -13.29
CA SER A 154 -7.35 -4.97 -14.61
C SER A 154 -7.80 -3.95 -15.66
N LEU A 155 -8.72 -3.04 -15.30
CA LEU A 155 -9.21 -2.02 -16.22
C LEU A 155 -8.14 -0.95 -16.51
N LEU A 156 -7.36 -0.56 -15.51
CA LEU A 156 -6.28 0.42 -15.71
C LEU A 156 -5.13 -0.16 -16.53
N PHE A 157 -4.78 -1.44 -16.33
CA PHE A 157 -3.75 -2.12 -17.13
C PHE A 157 -4.19 -2.39 -18.58
N ASP A 158 -5.50 -2.44 -18.86
CA ASP A 158 -6.05 -2.55 -20.21
C ASP A 158 -5.92 -1.23 -21.01
N LEU A 159 -5.63 -0.10 -20.34
CA LEU A 159 -5.46 1.20 -21.01
C LEU A 159 -4.18 1.26 -21.83
N LYS A 160 -4.25 1.91 -22.99
CA LYS A 160 -3.07 2.27 -23.77
C LYS A 160 -2.26 3.34 -23.04
N PRO A 161 -0.92 3.39 -23.21
CA PRO A 161 -0.11 4.44 -22.59
C PRO A 161 -0.50 5.88 -23.00
N THR A 162 -1.17 6.03 -24.14
CA THR A 162 -1.71 7.29 -24.67
C THR A 162 -3.12 7.62 -24.20
N ALA A 163 -3.72 6.80 -23.32
CA ALA A 163 -5.05 7.05 -22.81
C ALA A 163 -5.09 8.41 -22.08
N THR A 164 -6.18 9.12 -22.30
CA THR A 164 -6.41 10.45 -21.75
C THR A 164 -6.69 10.37 -20.25
N LYS A 165 -6.50 11.49 -19.56
CA LYS A 165 -6.88 11.61 -18.15
C LYS A 165 -8.35 11.30 -17.93
N ALA A 166 -9.24 11.72 -18.85
CA ALA A 166 -10.67 11.47 -18.74
C ALA A 166 -11.00 9.97 -18.75
N GLU A 167 -10.28 9.16 -19.53
CA GLU A 167 -10.46 7.70 -19.56
C GLU A 167 -10.04 7.03 -18.25
N SER A 168 -8.85 7.37 -17.71
CA SER A 168 -8.42 6.83 -16.41
C SER A 168 -9.31 7.29 -15.26
N ASP A 169 -9.73 8.55 -15.26
CA ASP A 169 -10.62 9.12 -14.24
C ASP A 169 -11.97 8.42 -14.23
N ALA A 170 -12.57 8.22 -15.42
CA ALA A 170 -13.86 7.55 -15.55
C ALA A 170 -13.81 6.09 -15.07
N ILE A 171 -12.67 5.40 -15.20
CA ILE A 171 -12.50 4.06 -14.61
C ILE A 171 -12.48 4.15 -13.09
N ILE A 172 -11.66 5.03 -12.51
CA ILE A 172 -11.54 5.16 -11.04
C ILE A 172 -12.88 5.57 -10.43
N ASP A 173 -13.60 6.51 -11.05
CA ASP A 173 -14.89 7.00 -10.56
C ASP A 173 -15.96 5.90 -10.45
N LYS A 174 -15.93 4.87 -11.31
CA LYS A 174 -16.84 3.73 -11.20
C LYS A 174 -16.63 2.90 -9.94
N PHE A 175 -15.44 2.94 -9.35
CA PHE A 175 -15.10 2.15 -8.17
C PHE A 175 -15.29 2.94 -6.87
N VAL A 176 -15.33 4.27 -6.90
CA VAL A 176 -15.54 5.08 -5.70
C VAL A 176 -17.01 5.09 -5.33
N LYS A 177 -17.32 4.74 -4.07
CA LYS A 177 -18.68 4.78 -3.50
C LYS A 177 -19.08 6.18 -3.03
#